data_AF-A0A2V6FTH7-F1
#
_entry.id   AF-A0A2V6FTH7-F1
#
_cell.length_a   1.000
_cell.length_b   1.000
_cell.length_c   1.000
_cell.angle_alpha   90.00
_cell.angle_beta   90.00
_cell.angle_gamma   90.00
#
_symmetry.space_group_name_H-M   'P 1'
#
loop_
_entity.id
_entity.type
_entity.pdbx_description
1 polymer ?
#
loop_
_entity_poly.entity_id
_entity_poly.type
_entity_poly.pdbx_seq_one_letter_code
_entity_poly.pdbx_strand_id
1 'polypeptide(L)'
;MKKNDASSGPTARRDRPDVLPLKGEIDLHVSPSVTASLNAMIEKKPRRLVVDLSEVTYIDSAGLAALIEAMQKVEAYGGKFLLAGLQETVRSIFEISRLDQVFQIFPDVRAAAAG
;
A
#
# COMPACT_ATOMS: atom_id res chain seq x y z
N MET A 1 -24.60 -39.31 -1.60
CA MET A 1 -23.62 -39.19 -2.71
C MET A 1 -23.56 -37.73 -3.13
N LYS A 2 -22.46 -36.97 -3.24
CA LYS A 2 -21.00 -37.13 -3.07
C LYS A 2 -20.53 -35.84 -2.37
N LYS A 3 -19.85 -35.93 -1.22
CA LYS A 3 -18.42 -35.64 -1.05
C LYS A 3 -17.94 -34.34 -1.71
N ASN A 4 -17.56 -33.36 -0.89
CA ASN A 4 -16.18 -32.87 -0.87
C ASN A 4 -15.92 -32.03 0.38
N ASP A 5 -15.37 -32.71 1.38
CA ASP A 5 -14.36 -32.17 2.28
C ASP A 5 -13.34 -31.32 1.51
N ALA A 6 -13.23 -30.06 1.91
CA ALA A 6 -11.99 -29.30 1.77
C ALA A 6 -11.62 -28.79 3.16
N SER A 7 -11.15 -29.72 3.99
CA SER A 7 -10.29 -29.43 5.12
C SER A 7 -9.10 -28.60 4.64
N SER A 8 -9.17 -27.29 4.80
CA SER A 8 -7.99 -26.42 4.73
C SER A 8 -7.58 -26.14 6.18
N GLY A 9 -6.63 -26.92 6.68
CA GLY A 9 -5.97 -26.63 7.96
C GLY A 9 -5.37 -25.21 7.96
N PRO A 10 -4.91 -24.71 9.12
CA PRO A 10 -4.25 -23.41 9.18
C PRO A 10 -2.91 -23.53 8.44
N THR A 11 -2.93 -23.33 7.12
CA THR A 11 -1.73 -23.22 6.29
C THR A 11 -0.92 -22.08 6.87
N ALA A 12 0.28 -22.40 7.37
CA ALA A 12 1.27 -21.45 7.85
C ALA A 12 1.18 -20.18 6.99
N ARG A 13 0.63 -19.12 7.59
CA ARG A 13 0.51 -17.81 6.96
C ARG A 13 1.93 -17.30 6.83
N ARG A 14 2.61 -17.72 5.76
CA ARG A 14 3.85 -17.14 5.27
C ARG A 14 3.60 -15.64 5.30
N ASP A 15 4.50 -14.91 5.93
CA ASP A 15 4.49 -13.46 6.19
C ASP A 15 4.53 -12.69 4.85
N ARG A 16 3.52 -12.93 3.98
CA ARG A 16 3.39 -12.25 2.70
C ARG A 16 2.82 -10.87 3.00
N PRO A 17 3.45 -9.81 2.49
CA PRO A 17 2.84 -8.50 2.56
C PRO A 17 1.55 -8.49 1.75
N ASP A 18 0.58 -7.75 2.24
CA ASP A 18 -0.57 -7.35 1.45
C ASP A 18 -0.10 -6.23 0.50
N VAL A 19 -0.34 -6.39 -0.80
CA VAL A 19 0.12 -5.44 -1.83
C VAL A 19 -1.08 -4.79 -2.50
N LEU A 20 -1.10 -3.46 -2.56
CA LEU A 20 -2.08 -2.67 -3.28
C LEU A 20 -1.43 -2.00 -4.50
N PRO A 21 -1.67 -2.50 -5.73
CA PRO A 21 -1.24 -1.81 -6.92
C PRO A 21 -2.14 -0.61 -7.22
N LEU A 22 -1.52 0.56 -7.36
CA LEU A 22 -2.13 1.78 -7.84
C LEU A 22 -1.61 2.07 -9.25
N LYS A 23 -2.47 2.69 -10.07
CA LYS A 23 -2.15 2.99 -11.47
C LYS A 23 -2.79 4.28 -11.93
N GLY A 24 -2.15 4.94 -12.89
CA GLY A 24 -2.62 6.18 -13.49
C GLY A 24 -2.41 7.39 -12.56
N GLU A 25 -3.35 8.32 -12.61
CA GLU A 25 -3.29 9.57 -11.86
C GLU A 25 -4.08 9.43 -10.55
N ILE A 26 -3.44 9.80 -9.43
CA ILE A 26 -4.08 9.83 -8.11
C ILE A 26 -4.43 11.28 -7.79
N ASP A 27 -5.56 11.72 -8.34
CA ASP A 27 -6.11 13.06 -8.11
C ASP A 27 -7.38 13.02 -7.23
N LEU A 28 -8.03 14.16 -6.99
CA LEU A 28 -9.27 14.30 -6.21
C LEU A 28 -10.42 13.36 -6.64
N HIS A 29 -10.47 12.94 -7.90
CA HIS A 29 -11.49 12.01 -8.41
C HIS A 29 -11.16 10.54 -8.07
N VAL A 30 -9.88 10.18 -8.05
CA VAL A 30 -9.40 8.81 -7.83
C VAL A 30 -9.12 8.54 -6.36
N SER A 31 -8.66 9.56 -5.62
CA SER A 31 -8.30 9.50 -4.21
C SER A 31 -9.37 8.86 -3.31
N PRO A 32 -10.69 9.13 -3.45
CA PRO A 32 -11.71 8.48 -2.63
C PRO A 32 -11.76 6.96 -2.81
N SER A 33 -11.58 6.47 -4.05
CA SER A 33 -11.56 5.03 -4.36
C SER A 33 -10.31 4.35 -3.82
N VAL A 34 -9.16 5.03 -3.92
CA VAL A 34 -7.89 4.58 -3.34
C VAL A 34 -7.99 4.49 -1.82
N THR A 35 -8.54 5.51 -1.17
CA THR A 35 -8.78 5.53 0.28
C THR A 35 -9.70 4.39 0.72
N ALA A 36 -10.79 4.14 -0.01
CA ALA A 36 -11.68 3.02 0.28
C ALA A 36 -10.96 1.66 0.19
N SER A 37 -10.14 1.48 -0.85
CA SER A 37 -9.35 0.25 -1.06
C SER A 37 -8.30 0.06 0.04
N LEU A 38 -7.60 1.14 0.41
CA LEU A 38 -6.66 1.15 1.54
C LEU A 38 -7.37 0.77 2.83
N ASN A 39 -8.49 1.42 3.15
CA ASN A 39 -9.25 1.12 4.37
C ASN A 39 -9.68 -0.35 4.42
N ALA A 40 -10.21 -0.92 3.34
CA ALA A 40 -10.63 -2.32 3.29
C ALA A 40 -9.46 -3.31 3.52
N MET A 41 -8.24 -2.95 3.13
CA MET A 41 -7.04 -3.73 3.44
C MET A 41 -6.60 -3.53 4.87
N ILE A 42 -6.59 -2.28 5.36
CA ILE A 42 -6.24 -1.89 6.74
C ILE A 42 -7.16 -2.58 7.77
N GLU A 43 -8.44 -2.75 7.47
CA GLU A 43 -9.40 -3.46 8.33
C GLU A 43 -8.99 -4.92 8.61
N LYS A 44 -8.25 -5.55 7.69
CA LYS A 44 -7.69 -6.90 7.88
C LYS A 44 -6.46 -6.91 8.80
N LYS A 45 -5.98 -5.72 9.20
CA LYS A 45 -4.79 -5.48 10.02
C LYS A 45 -3.55 -6.23 9.50
N PRO A 46 -3.16 -6.01 8.23
CA PRO A 46 -1.98 -6.63 7.67
C PRO A 46 -0.72 -6.19 8.43
N ARG A 47 0.17 -7.13 8.73
CA ARG A 47 1.46 -6.79 9.37
C ARG A 47 2.33 -5.90 8.49
N ARG A 48 2.20 -6.05 7.16
CA ARG A 48 2.94 -5.31 6.14
C ARG A 48 1.98 -4.99 5.01
N LEU A 49 1.77 -3.71 4.75
CA LEU A 49 0.99 -3.20 3.63
C LEU A 49 1.95 -2.48 2.68
N VAL A 50 2.10 -3.00 1.47
CA VAL A 50 2.92 -2.41 0.42
C VAL A 50 2.00 -1.75 -0.60
N VAL A 51 2.19 -0.46 -0.86
CA VAL A 51 1.51 0.24 -1.95
C VAL A 51 2.47 0.32 -3.13
N ASP A 52 2.08 -0.31 -4.24
CA ASP A 52 2.84 -0.31 -5.46
C ASP A 52 2.41 0.88 -6.32
N LEU A 53 3.34 1.82 -6.49
CA LEU A 53 3.20 3.07 -7.25
C LEU A 53 3.91 2.99 -8.62
N SER A 54 4.34 1.81 -9.05
CA SER A 54 5.08 1.62 -10.32
C SER A 54 4.30 2.06 -11.55
N GLU A 55 2.97 1.97 -11.54
CA GLU A 55 2.10 2.44 -12.62
C GLU A 55 1.45 3.79 -12.33
N VAL A 56 1.84 4.48 -11.25
CA VAL A 56 1.33 5.81 -10.91
C VAL A 56 2.14 6.89 -11.61
N THR A 57 1.48 7.68 -12.44
CA THR A 57 2.10 8.73 -13.25
C THR A 57 2.05 10.10 -12.59
N TYR A 58 1.09 10.32 -11.69
CA TYR A 58 0.90 11.59 -10.98
C TYR A 58 0.16 11.40 -9.65
N ILE A 59 0.44 12.26 -8.67
CA ILE A 59 -0.28 12.32 -7.40
C ILE A 59 -0.44 13.76 -6.94
N ASP A 60 -1.66 14.15 -6.55
CA ASP A 60 -1.94 15.47 -6.00
C ASP A 60 -1.89 15.48 -4.46
N SER A 61 -2.12 16.65 -3.86
CA SER A 61 -2.22 16.82 -2.41
C SER A 61 -3.21 15.88 -1.71
N ALA A 62 -4.36 15.59 -2.33
CA ALA A 62 -5.38 14.72 -1.78
C ALA A 62 -4.93 13.25 -1.80
N GLY A 63 -4.29 12.82 -2.89
CA GLY A 63 -3.65 11.50 -2.95
C GLY A 63 -2.55 11.34 -1.88
N LEU A 64 -1.71 12.34 -1.70
CA LEU A 64 -0.69 12.33 -0.64
C LEU A 64 -1.32 12.25 0.75
N ALA A 65 -2.35 13.06 1.03
CA ALA A 65 -3.08 13.03 2.30
C ALA A 65 -3.67 11.64 2.57
N ALA A 66 -4.29 11.01 1.56
CA ALA A 66 -4.83 9.66 1.66
C ALA A 66 -3.76 8.61 2.04
N LEU A 67 -2.55 8.72 1.46
CA LEU A 67 -1.43 7.83 1.80
C LEU A 67 -0.94 8.05 3.24
N ILE A 68 -0.88 9.31 3.70
CA ILE A 68 -0.47 9.65 5.07
C ILE A 68 -1.49 9.11 6.08
N GLU A 69 -2.79 9.31 5.84
CA GLU A 69 -3.85 8.79 6.69
C GLU A 69 -3.83 7.26 6.75
N ALA A 70 -3.59 6.60 5.62
CA ALA A 70 -3.46 5.14 5.56
C ALA A 70 -2.24 4.64 6.36
N MET A 71 -1.09 5.30 6.22
CA MET A 71 0.11 4.99 6.99
C MET A 71 -0.15 5.10 8.50
N GLN A 72 -0.72 6.20 8.96
CA GLN A 72 -1.03 6.41 10.38
C GLN A 72 -1.97 5.32 10.92
N LYS A 73 -2.98 4.92 10.14
CA LYS A 73 -3.90 3.83 10.51
C LYS A 73 -3.18 2.48 10.60
N VAL A 74 -2.25 2.19 9.69
CA VAL A 74 -1.45 0.97 9.70
C VAL A 74 -0.52 0.92 10.92
N GLU A 75 0.18 2.01 11.17
CA GLU A 75 1.10 2.13 12.29
C GLU A 75 0.38 2.12 13.65
N ALA A 76 -0.85 2.63 13.73
CA ALA A 76 -1.64 2.64 14.96
C ALA A 76 -1.93 1.24 15.53
N TYR A 77 -1.93 0.19 14.69
CA TYR A 77 -2.03 -1.20 15.16
C TYR A 77 -0.69 -1.96 15.12
N GLY A 78 0.42 -1.27 14.84
CA GLY A 78 1.77 -1.84 14.78
C GLY A 78 2.09 -2.55 13.47
N GLY A 79 1.33 -2.30 12.39
CA GLY A 79 1.69 -2.73 11.05
C GLY A 79 2.78 -1.84 10.43
N LYS A 80 3.37 -2.31 9.33
CA LYS A 80 4.30 -1.52 8.50
C LYS A 80 3.60 -1.06 7.23
N PHE A 81 3.67 0.23 6.92
CA PHE A 81 3.22 0.80 5.66
C PHE A 81 4.44 1.14 4.79
N LEU A 82 4.50 0.57 3.59
CA LEU A 82 5.66 0.62 2.71
C LEU A 82 5.21 1.09 1.33
N LEU A 83 5.99 1.94 0.70
CA LEU A 83 5.78 2.36 -0.68
C LEU A 83 6.80 1.70 -1.60
N ALA A 84 6.38 1.31 -2.79
CA ALA A 84 7.24 0.66 -3.77
C ALA A 84 7.08 1.32 -5.14
N GLY A 85 8.16 1.38 -5.91
CA GLY A 85 8.09 1.68 -7.35
C GLY A 85 7.76 3.12 -7.72
N LEU A 86 8.10 4.12 -6.89
CA LEU A 86 7.83 5.52 -7.26
C LEU A 86 8.51 5.88 -8.59
N GLN A 87 7.72 6.33 -9.56
CA GLN A 87 8.22 6.96 -10.79
C GLN A 87 8.87 8.32 -10.48
N GLU A 88 9.68 8.83 -11.41
CA GLU A 88 10.45 10.07 -11.23
C GLU A 88 9.56 11.26 -10.84
N THR A 89 8.44 11.47 -11.55
CA THR A 89 7.49 12.56 -11.26
C THR A 89 6.90 12.46 -9.85
N VAL A 90 6.46 11.26 -9.45
CA VAL A 90 5.91 11.02 -8.11
C VAL A 90 6.98 11.20 -7.05
N ARG A 91 8.20 10.70 -7.30
CA ARG A 91 9.34 10.87 -6.40
C ARG A 91 9.67 12.34 -6.16
N SER A 92 9.76 13.16 -7.22
CA SER A 92 10.02 14.60 -7.05
C SER A 92 8.96 15.28 -6.20
N ILE A 93 7.69 14.91 -6.33
CA ILE A 93 6.60 15.43 -5.49
C ILE A 93 6.82 15.03 -4.02
N PHE A 94 7.22 13.79 -3.75
CA PHE A 94 7.54 13.31 -2.40
C PHE A 94 8.75 14.05 -1.80
N GLU A 95 9.81 14.30 -2.57
CA GLU A 95 11.00 15.04 -2.13
C GLU A 95 10.68 16.52 -1.83
N ILE A 96 9.92 17.18 -2.71
CA ILE A 96 9.48 18.57 -2.51
C ILE A 96 8.63 18.70 -1.24
N SER A 97 7.75 17.73 -1.01
CA SER A 97 6.89 17.67 0.17
C SER A 97 7.59 17.11 1.41
N ARG A 98 8.86 16.69 1.30
CA ARG A 98 9.65 16.01 2.36
C ARG A 98 8.98 14.76 2.92
N LEU A 99 8.11 14.13 2.14
CA LEU A 99 7.43 12.89 2.48
C LEU A 99 8.35 11.68 2.30
N ASP A 100 9.44 11.82 1.55
CA ASP A 100 10.49 10.80 1.44
C ASP A 100 11.13 10.41 2.78
N GLN A 101 11.10 11.33 3.77
CA GLN A 101 11.58 11.08 5.14
C GLN A 101 10.52 10.46 6.05
N VAL A 102 9.25 10.52 5.64
CA VAL A 102 8.11 10.01 6.40
C VAL A 102 7.80 8.56 6.01
N PHE A 103 7.86 8.27 4.70
CA PHE A 103 7.55 6.95 4.17
C PHE A 103 8.80 6.09 4.01
N GLN A 104 8.66 4.80 4.29
CA GLN A 104 9.64 3.80 3.86
C GLN A 104 9.41 3.48 2.39
N ILE A 105 10.28 4.01 1.53
CA ILE A 105 10.19 3.87 0.08
C ILE A 105 11.21 2.87 -0.44
N PHE A 106 10.75 1.94 -1.26
CA PHE A 106 11.55 0.89 -1.89
C PHE A 106 11.50 1.02 -3.43
N PRO A 107 12.54 0.53 -4.13
CA PRO A 107 12.57 0.57 -5.60
C PRO A 107 11.46 -0.27 -6.24
N ASP A 108 11.04 -1.36 -5.59
CA ASP A 108 10.04 -2.29 -6.12
C ASP A 108 9.36 -3.09 -4.99
N VAL A 109 8.24 -3.75 -5.33
CA VAL A 109 7.43 -4.52 -4.37
C VAL A 109 8.23 -5.65 -3.73
N ARG A 110 9.16 -6.27 -4.46
CA ARG A 110 9.97 -7.37 -3.95
C ARG A 110 10.96 -6.88 -2.90
N ALA A 111 11.57 -5.70 -3.09
CA ALA A 111 12.41 -5.05 -2.10
C ALA A 111 11.61 -4.67 -0.85
N ALA A 112 10.42 -4.08 -1.01
CA ALA A 112 9.53 -3.76 0.10
C ALA A 112 9.08 -5.01 0.89
N ALA A 113 8.79 -6.11 0.18
CA ALA A 113 8.39 -7.37 0.79
C ALA A 113 9.49 -8.04 1.62
N ALA A 114 10.76 -7.78 1.29
CA ALA A 114 11.91 -8.43 1.90
C ALA A 114 12.41 -7.75 3.19
N GLY A 115 12.08 -6.48 3.43
CA GLY A 115 12.47 -5.71 4.64
C GLY A 115 11.50 -5.86 5.80
#